data_AF-A0A7Y3TBZ5-F1
#
_entry.id   AF-A0A7Y3TBZ5-F1
#
_cell.length_a   1.000
_cell.length_b   1.000
_cell.length_c   1.000
_cell.angle_alpha   90.00
_cell.angle_beta   90.00
_cell.angle_gamma   90.00
#
_symmetry.space_group_name_H-M   'P 1'
#
loop_
_entity.id
_entity.type
_entity.pdbx_description
1 polymer ?
#
loop_
_entity_poly.entity_id
_entity_poly.type
_entity_poly.pdbx_seq_one_letter_code
_entity_poly.pdbx_strand_id
1 'polypeptide(L)'
;MKFPLIKWLILSIASILIAEIFKRTIHFDDLLYNSLSERLTSKQIENFIGFQKKWQWIGYVAIPVILLIKTILIATILYIGLFFSDRDLKFSGLWNIVIKAEFIFLLVPVFKIIWFYFFQTSYSLKEIQNFYPLSALNMVRYEELELWFIYPFQILNLFELAYIINLGYQIGQLTNTNTDKGIKIVGYSYVHILLLWVVTIMFFTRNYS
;
A
#
# COMPACT_ATOMS: atom_id res chain seq x y z
N MET A 1 23.91 -2.96 12.40
CA MET A 1 23.26 -3.47 11.17
C MET A 1 22.07 -4.43 11.39
N LYS A 2 21.85 -5.04 12.58
CA LYS A 2 20.79 -6.06 12.75
C LYS A 2 19.35 -5.52 12.91
N PHE A 3 19.17 -4.29 13.40
CA PHE A 3 17.85 -3.77 13.76
C PHE A 3 16.84 -3.50 12.62
N PRO A 4 17.21 -2.98 11.42
CA PRO A 4 16.23 -2.72 10.37
C PRO A 4 15.68 -4.03 9.77
N LEU A 5 16.54 -5.04 9.57
CA LEU A 5 16.16 -6.33 9.00
C LEU A 5 15.11 -7.05 9.86
N ILE A 6 15.27 -7.04 11.18
CA ILE A 6 14.30 -7.66 12.10
C ILE A 6 12.93 -6.99 11.97
N LYS A 7 12.88 -5.65 11.90
CA LYS A 7 11.60 -4.92 11.74
C LYS A 7 10.95 -5.19 10.40
N TRP A 8 11.75 -5.27 9.33
CA TRP A 8 11.24 -5.64 8.00
C TRP A 8 10.68 -7.06 7.98
N LEU A 9 11.32 -8.02 8.68
CA LEU A 9 10.79 -9.37 8.84
C LEU A 9 9.45 -9.35 9.59
N ILE A 10 9.36 -8.61 10.69
CA ILE A 10 8.10 -8.45 11.46
C ILE A 10 7.01 -7.85 10.58
N LEU A 11 7.30 -6.77 9.86
CA LEU A 11 6.37 -6.12 8.92
C LEU A 11 5.88 -7.12 7.85
N SER A 12 6.79 -7.93 7.31
CA SER A 12 6.47 -8.92 6.28
C SER A 12 5.58 -10.04 6.81
N ILE A 13 5.90 -10.59 7.99
CA ILE A 13 5.10 -11.63 8.64
C ILE A 13 3.70 -11.07 8.97
N ALA A 14 3.62 -9.87 9.55
CA ALA A 14 2.35 -9.22 9.83
C ALA A 14 1.51 -9.00 8.56
N SER A 15 2.15 -8.58 7.46
CA SER A 15 1.48 -8.39 6.17
C SER A 15 0.92 -9.69 5.62
N ILE A 16 1.67 -10.80 5.70
CA ILE A 16 1.23 -12.13 5.26
C ILE A 16 0.06 -12.61 6.13
N LEU A 17 0.16 -12.47 7.45
CA LEU A 17 -0.91 -12.86 8.37
C LEU A 17 -2.21 -12.08 8.10
N ILE A 18 -2.11 -10.76 7.91
CA ILE A 18 -3.28 -9.94 7.59
C ILE A 18 -3.85 -10.32 6.22
N ALA A 19 -3.03 -10.60 5.21
CA ALA A 19 -3.50 -11.07 3.91
C ALA A 19 -4.25 -12.41 4.01
N GLU A 20 -3.77 -13.33 4.84
CA GLU A 20 -4.43 -14.61 5.08
C GLU A 20 -5.76 -14.44 5.82
N ILE A 21 -5.79 -13.61 6.87
CA ILE A 21 -7.01 -13.27 7.60
C ILE A 21 -8.02 -12.62 6.64
N PHE A 22 -7.57 -11.64 5.84
CA PHE A 22 -8.41 -10.98 4.84
C PHE A 22 -9.04 -11.99 3.89
N LYS A 23 -8.23 -12.87 3.30
CA LYS A 23 -8.71 -13.89 2.35
C LYS A 23 -9.81 -14.77 2.96
N ARG A 24 -9.61 -15.21 4.20
CA ARG A 24 -10.56 -16.10 4.90
C ARG A 24 -11.83 -15.38 5.34
N THR A 25 -11.70 -14.23 5.98
CA THR A 25 -12.84 -13.48 6.55
C THR A 25 -13.77 -12.95 5.45
N ILE A 26 -13.20 -12.55 4.30
CA ILE A 26 -13.95 -11.94 3.20
C ILE A 26 -14.44 -12.98 2.18
N HIS A 27 -14.16 -14.28 2.40
CA HIS A 27 -14.54 -15.35 1.46
C HIS A 27 -14.12 -15.03 0.01
N PHE A 28 -12.88 -14.54 -0.15
CA PHE A 28 -12.42 -13.95 -1.41
C PHE A 28 -12.52 -14.91 -2.61
N ASP A 29 -12.28 -16.20 -2.40
CA ASP A 29 -12.35 -17.22 -3.45
C ASP A 29 -13.80 -17.36 -4.00
N ASP A 30 -14.82 -17.19 -3.15
CA ASP A 30 -16.24 -17.27 -3.55
C ASP A 30 -16.66 -16.03 -4.34
N LEU A 31 -16.19 -14.85 -3.93
CA LEU A 31 -16.41 -13.61 -4.68
C LEU A 31 -15.73 -13.63 -6.05
N LEU A 32 -14.53 -14.19 -6.11
CA LEU A 32 -13.80 -14.39 -7.36
C LEU A 32 -14.57 -15.34 -8.27
N TYR A 33 -15.06 -16.46 -7.73
CA TYR A 33 -15.88 -17.41 -8.48
C TYR A 33 -17.13 -16.74 -9.06
N ASN A 34 -17.88 -16.00 -8.24
CA ASN A 34 -19.09 -15.30 -8.66
C ASN A 34 -18.82 -14.22 -9.73
N SER A 35 -17.71 -13.50 -9.62
CA SER A 35 -17.33 -12.51 -10.64
C SER A 35 -16.91 -13.16 -11.96
N LEU A 36 -16.30 -14.34 -11.92
CA LEU A 36 -15.86 -15.05 -13.12
C LEU A 36 -16.97 -15.85 -13.80
N SER A 37 -17.99 -16.31 -13.05
CA SER A 37 -19.13 -17.06 -13.58
C SER A 37 -19.98 -16.26 -14.56
N GLU A 38 -19.93 -14.93 -14.49
CA GLU A 38 -20.52 -14.04 -15.49
C GLU A 38 -19.88 -14.16 -16.88
N ARG A 39 -18.65 -14.67 -16.97
CA ARG A 39 -17.82 -14.65 -18.21
C ARG A 39 -17.27 -16.01 -18.63
N LEU A 40 -17.19 -16.97 -17.72
CA LEU A 40 -16.51 -18.24 -17.92
C LEU A 40 -17.39 -19.44 -17.51
N THR A 41 -17.12 -20.59 -18.14
CA THR A 41 -17.78 -21.85 -17.76
C THR A 41 -17.23 -22.38 -16.43
N SER A 42 -18.01 -23.17 -15.69
CA SER A 42 -17.60 -23.74 -14.40
C SER A 42 -16.28 -24.52 -14.50
N LYS A 43 -16.08 -25.29 -15.57
CA LYS A 43 -14.84 -26.05 -15.81
C LYS A 43 -13.62 -25.15 -16.01
N GLN A 44 -13.78 -24.00 -16.68
CA GLN A 44 -12.69 -23.04 -16.85
C GLN A 44 -12.35 -22.37 -15.51
N ILE A 45 -13.36 -22.05 -14.70
CA ILE A 45 -13.17 -21.43 -13.38
C ILE A 45 -12.49 -22.40 -12.42
N GLU A 46 -12.92 -23.66 -12.36
CA GLU A 46 -12.28 -24.69 -11.53
C GLU A 46 -10.80 -24.88 -11.89
N ASN A 47 -10.48 -24.93 -13.19
CA ASN A 47 -9.10 -25.01 -13.65
C ASN A 47 -8.28 -23.77 -13.25
N PHE A 48 -8.87 -22.58 -13.38
CA PHE A 48 -8.22 -21.32 -13.01
C PHE A 48 -7.96 -21.22 -11.49
N ILE A 49 -8.97 -21.52 -10.67
CA ILE A 49 -8.84 -21.52 -9.20
C ILE A 49 -7.87 -22.61 -8.74
N GLY A 50 -7.90 -23.80 -9.37
CA GLY A 50 -6.95 -24.88 -9.10
C GLY A 50 -5.50 -24.46 -9.37
N PHE A 51 -5.25 -23.78 -10.50
CA PHE A 51 -3.95 -23.20 -10.81
C PHE A 51 -3.55 -22.12 -9.79
N GLN A 52 -4.45 -21.20 -9.47
CA GLN A 52 -4.19 -20.14 -8.49
C GLN A 52 -3.81 -20.71 -7.12
N LYS A 53 -4.55 -21.72 -6.62
CA LYS A 53 -4.25 -22.39 -5.35
C LYS A 53 -2.87 -23.05 -5.36
N LYS A 54 -2.46 -23.66 -6.48
CA LYS A 54 -1.14 -24.27 -6.64
C LYS A 54 0.01 -23.24 -6.54
N TRP A 55 -0.20 -22.03 -7.04
CA TRP A 55 0.81 -20.96 -7.05
C TRP A 55 0.64 -19.93 -5.92
N GLN A 56 -0.28 -20.17 -4.99
CA GLN A 56 -0.59 -19.25 -3.88
C GLN A 56 0.65 -18.93 -3.03
N TRP A 57 1.58 -19.88 -2.88
CA TRP A 57 2.84 -19.67 -2.18
C TRP A 57 3.72 -18.57 -2.81
N ILE A 58 3.66 -18.38 -4.15
CA ILE A 58 4.35 -17.27 -4.81
C ILE A 58 3.79 -15.94 -4.35
N GLY A 59 2.47 -15.84 -4.18
CA GLY A 59 1.83 -14.64 -3.64
C GLY A 59 2.38 -14.27 -2.27
N TYR A 60 2.54 -15.25 -1.37
CA TYR A 60 3.11 -15.00 -0.05
C TYR A 60 4.60 -14.64 -0.07
N VAL A 61 5.39 -15.21 -0.98
CA VAL A 61 6.80 -14.85 -1.16
C VAL A 61 6.96 -13.49 -1.83
N ALA A 62 6.03 -13.09 -2.69
CA ALA A 62 6.05 -11.79 -3.35
C ALA A 62 5.85 -10.63 -2.36
N ILE A 63 5.05 -10.81 -1.30
CA ILE A 63 4.81 -9.78 -0.27
C ILE A 63 6.11 -9.21 0.33
N PRO A 64 7.00 -10.00 0.95
CA PRO A 64 8.25 -9.49 1.52
C PRO A 64 9.15 -8.86 0.45
N VAL A 65 9.22 -9.44 -0.75
CA VAL A 65 10.04 -8.93 -1.86
C VAL A 65 9.56 -7.54 -2.29
N ILE A 66 8.25 -7.36 -2.50
CA ILE A 66 7.67 -6.07 -2.88
C ILE A 66 7.86 -5.04 -1.75
N LEU A 67 7.65 -5.42 -0.48
CA LEU A 67 7.90 -4.54 0.67
C LEU A 67 9.37 -4.13 0.77
N LEU A 68 10.31 -5.04 0.49
CA LEU A 68 11.73 -4.74 0.48
C LEU A 68 12.05 -3.71 -0.61
N ILE A 69 11.59 -3.93 -1.84
CA ILE A 69 11.79 -3.01 -2.96
C ILE A 69 11.17 -1.64 -2.64
N LYS A 70 9.92 -1.61 -2.19
CA LYS A 70 9.19 -0.38 -1.83
C LYS A 70 9.97 0.43 -0.79
N THR A 71 10.37 -0.20 0.31
CA THR A 71 11.06 0.51 1.40
C THR A 71 12.46 0.99 1.01
N ILE A 72 13.19 0.24 0.18
CA ILE A 72 14.48 0.66 -0.36
C ILE A 72 14.31 1.85 -1.31
N LEU A 73 13.31 1.83 -2.19
CA LEU A 73 13.01 2.93 -3.11
C LEU A 73 12.70 4.21 -2.34
N ILE A 74 11.78 4.15 -1.36
CA ILE A 74 11.43 5.32 -0.55
C ILE A 74 12.64 5.82 0.26
N ALA A 75 13.42 4.92 0.85
CA ALA A 75 14.64 5.30 1.57
C ALA A 75 15.66 5.99 0.65
N THR A 76 15.78 5.52 -0.60
CA THR A 76 16.67 6.11 -1.62
C THR A 76 16.21 7.50 -2.02
N ILE A 77 14.90 7.68 -2.24
CA ILE A 77 14.28 8.98 -2.53
C ILE A 77 14.57 9.99 -1.42
N LEU A 78 14.34 9.59 -0.17
CA LEU A 78 14.60 10.44 1.00
C LEU A 78 16.10 10.72 1.15
N TYR A 79 16.96 9.75 0.86
CA TYR A 79 18.41 9.91 0.88
C TYR A 79 18.90 10.95 -0.13
N ILE A 80 18.36 10.92 -1.36
CA ILE A 80 18.64 11.94 -2.39
C ILE A 80 18.13 13.32 -1.93
N GLY A 81 16.92 13.40 -1.37
CA GLY A 81 16.38 14.65 -0.81
C GLY A 81 17.22 15.24 0.33
N LEU A 82 17.98 14.39 1.02
CA LEU A 82 18.90 14.75 2.10
C LEU A 82 20.34 14.91 1.63
N PHE A 83 20.66 14.63 0.38
CA PHE A 83 22.04 14.64 -0.14
C PHE A 83 22.68 16.03 -0.09
N PHE A 84 21.87 17.08 -0.21
CA PHE A 84 22.31 18.47 -0.05
C PHE A 84 22.37 18.95 1.42
N SER A 85 22.10 18.07 2.38
CA SER A 85 22.28 18.37 3.80
C SER A 85 23.73 18.09 4.18
N ASP A 86 24.41 19.04 4.84
CA ASP A 86 25.81 18.93 5.30
C ASP A 86 26.03 17.92 6.46
N ARG A 87 25.31 16.79 6.47
CA ARG A 87 25.38 15.78 7.53
C ARG A 87 25.68 14.40 6.98
N ASP A 88 26.58 13.69 7.66
CA ASP A 88 26.91 12.28 7.41
C ASP A 88 25.74 11.36 7.77
N LEU A 89 24.79 11.22 6.85
CA LEU A 89 23.61 10.39 7.02
C LEU A 89 23.88 8.97 6.52
N LYS A 90 23.65 7.98 7.39
CA LYS A 90 23.72 6.57 7.01
C LYS A 90 22.40 6.13 6.39
N PHE A 91 22.44 5.55 5.18
CA PHE A 91 21.27 4.98 4.50
C PHE A 91 20.46 4.01 5.39
N SER A 92 21.16 3.18 6.18
CA SER A 92 20.52 2.25 7.12
C SER A 92 19.65 2.92 8.19
N GLY A 93 19.94 4.19 8.54
CA GLY A 93 19.11 5.00 9.43
C GLY A 93 17.79 5.41 8.77
N LEU A 94 17.86 5.88 7.51
CA LEU A 94 16.67 6.23 6.73
C LEU A 94 15.80 5.01 6.42
N TRP A 95 16.41 3.91 6.01
CA TRP A 95 15.66 2.69 5.74
C TRP A 95 14.94 2.17 6.98
N ASN A 96 15.55 2.27 8.16
CA ASN A 96 14.88 1.95 9.44
C ASN A 96 13.70 2.90 9.74
N ILE A 97 13.78 4.18 9.38
CA ILE A 97 12.66 5.13 9.51
C ILE A 97 11.51 4.74 8.59
N VAL A 98 11.82 4.45 7.32
CA VAL A 98 10.83 4.02 6.32
C VAL A 98 10.13 2.75 6.75
N ILE A 99 10.87 1.72 7.19
CA ILE A 99 10.26 0.47 7.69
C ILE A 99 9.31 0.72 8.86
N LYS A 100 9.68 1.61 9.81
CA LYS A 100 8.79 1.95 10.93
C LYS A 100 7.51 2.64 10.46
N ALA A 101 7.62 3.54 9.48
CA ALA A 101 6.47 4.26 8.95
C ALA A 101 5.54 3.32 8.15
N GLU A 102 6.07 2.29 7.47
CA GLU A 102 5.25 1.31 6.72
C GLU A 102 4.24 0.55 7.59
N PHE A 103 4.46 0.44 8.91
CA PHE A 103 3.47 -0.17 9.81
C PHE A 103 2.12 0.54 9.77
N ILE A 104 2.07 1.83 9.39
CA ILE A 104 0.82 2.58 9.19
C ILE A 104 -0.05 1.91 8.13
N PHE A 105 0.55 1.40 7.05
CA PHE A 105 -0.19 0.77 5.96
C PHE A 105 -0.76 -0.61 6.30
N LEU A 106 -0.33 -1.25 7.40
CA LEU A 106 -0.99 -2.45 7.91
C LEU A 106 -2.42 -2.17 8.38
N LEU A 107 -2.72 -0.92 8.78
CA LEU A 107 -4.04 -0.53 9.22
C LEU A 107 -5.05 -0.54 8.06
N VAL A 108 -4.62 -0.30 6.82
CA VAL A 108 -5.51 -0.25 5.65
C VAL A 108 -6.29 -1.56 5.47
N PRO A 109 -5.65 -2.74 5.31
CA PRO A 109 -6.39 -4.00 5.21
C PRO A 109 -7.16 -4.34 6.50
N VAL A 110 -6.67 -3.95 7.69
CA VAL A 110 -7.40 -4.18 8.94
C VAL A 110 -8.73 -3.42 8.96
N PHE A 111 -8.73 -2.14 8.63
CA PHE A 111 -9.95 -1.33 8.53
C PHE A 111 -10.89 -1.87 7.45
N LYS A 112 -10.33 -2.36 6.34
CA LYS A 112 -11.11 -2.99 5.27
C LYS A 112 -11.82 -4.26 5.75
N ILE A 113 -11.13 -5.12 6.50
CA ILE A 113 -11.75 -6.31 7.12
C ILE A 113 -12.88 -5.89 8.05
N ILE A 114 -12.62 -4.95 8.96
CA ILE A 114 -13.62 -4.46 9.92
C ILE A 114 -14.85 -3.93 9.18
N TRP A 115 -14.67 -3.15 8.12
CA TRP A 115 -15.77 -2.58 7.33
C TRP A 115 -16.67 -3.65 6.72
N PHE A 116 -16.09 -4.58 5.96
CA PHE A 116 -16.85 -5.61 5.25
C PHE A 116 -17.34 -6.75 6.15
N TYR A 117 -16.75 -6.90 7.34
CA TYR A 117 -17.23 -7.90 8.29
C TYR A 117 -18.40 -7.38 9.14
N PHE A 118 -18.37 -6.11 9.58
CA PHE A 118 -19.36 -5.58 10.52
C PHE A 118 -20.39 -4.62 9.91
N PHE A 119 -20.04 -3.85 8.87
CA PHE A 119 -20.88 -2.75 8.39
C PHE A 119 -21.53 -3.05 7.04
N GLN A 120 -20.75 -3.56 6.09
CA GLN A 120 -21.23 -3.94 4.77
C GLN A 120 -21.01 -5.43 4.58
N THR A 121 -21.99 -6.26 4.94
CA THR A 121 -21.89 -7.73 4.89
C THR A 121 -22.33 -8.34 3.57
N SER A 122 -22.93 -7.54 2.68
CA SER A 122 -23.24 -7.89 1.29
C SER A 122 -22.41 -6.99 0.37
N TYR A 123 -21.54 -7.61 -0.41
CA TYR A 123 -20.58 -6.91 -1.27
C TYR A 123 -20.17 -7.77 -2.46
N SER A 124 -19.82 -7.09 -3.53
CA SER A 124 -19.21 -7.64 -4.73
C SER A 124 -17.69 -7.55 -4.69
N LEU A 125 -17.04 -8.31 -5.57
CA LEU A 125 -15.60 -8.22 -5.76
C LEU A 125 -15.16 -6.79 -6.16
N LYS A 126 -15.98 -6.10 -6.95
CA LYS A 126 -15.70 -4.73 -7.43
C LYS A 126 -15.70 -3.72 -6.30
N GLU A 127 -16.67 -3.81 -5.38
CA GLU A 127 -16.74 -2.94 -4.20
C GLU A 127 -15.53 -3.15 -3.29
N ILE A 128 -15.12 -4.40 -3.06
CA ILE A 128 -13.89 -4.67 -2.32
C ILE A 128 -12.68 -4.08 -3.04
N GLN A 129 -12.53 -4.26 -4.35
CA GLN A 129 -11.36 -3.75 -5.08
C GLN A 129 -11.26 -2.22 -5.02
N ASN A 130 -12.38 -1.52 -5.12
CA ASN A 130 -12.41 -0.06 -5.13
C ASN A 130 -12.49 0.56 -3.73
N PHE A 131 -12.72 -0.21 -2.67
CA PHE A 131 -12.72 0.31 -1.32
C PHE A 131 -11.30 0.51 -0.77
N TYR A 132 -10.96 1.78 -0.50
CA TYR A 132 -9.79 2.15 0.29
C TYR A 132 -10.25 2.96 1.51
N PRO A 133 -10.10 2.45 2.74
CA PRO A 133 -10.64 3.10 3.94
C PRO A 133 -10.05 4.50 4.14
N LEU A 134 -10.87 5.43 4.62
CA LEU A 134 -10.48 6.81 4.93
C LEU A 134 -9.82 7.55 3.75
N SER A 135 -10.19 7.18 2.52
CA SER A 135 -9.77 7.87 1.29
C SER A 135 -10.84 8.83 0.79
N ALA A 136 -10.43 9.80 -0.01
CA ALA A 136 -11.33 10.69 -0.73
C ALA A 136 -12.30 9.91 -1.65
N LEU A 137 -11.88 8.74 -2.15
CA LEU A 137 -12.73 7.89 -2.99
C LEU A 137 -14.03 7.48 -2.28
N ASN A 138 -13.98 7.22 -0.97
CA ASN A 138 -15.16 6.86 -0.20
C ASN A 138 -16.14 8.03 0.00
N MET A 139 -15.73 9.28 -0.28
CA MET A 139 -16.61 10.46 -0.18
C MET A 139 -17.38 10.72 -1.48
N VAL A 140 -16.75 10.46 -2.63
CA VAL A 140 -17.31 10.76 -3.96
C VAL A 140 -17.95 9.53 -4.62
N ARG A 141 -17.73 8.33 -4.06
CA ARG A 141 -18.10 7.03 -4.63
C ARG A 141 -17.36 6.74 -5.95
N TYR A 142 -16.98 5.49 -6.16
CA TYR A 142 -16.14 5.14 -7.31
C TYR A 142 -16.94 5.09 -8.62
N GLU A 143 -18.26 4.93 -8.55
CA GLU A 143 -19.15 4.86 -9.72
C GLU A 143 -19.36 6.20 -10.41
N GLU A 144 -19.09 7.31 -9.71
CA GLU A 144 -19.24 8.67 -10.20
C GLU A 144 -17.94 9.21 -10.83
N LEU A 145 -16.86 8.43 -10.74
CA LEU A 145 -15.54 8.79 -11.24
C LEU A 145 -15.17 8.00 -12.49
N GLU A 146 -14.46 8.65 -13.41
CA GLU A 146 -13.79 7.94 -14.50
C GLU A 146 -12.66 7.07 -13.93
N LEU A 147 -12.36 5.93 -14.57
CA LEU A 147 -11.44 4.89 -14.05
C LEU A 147 -10.06 5.44 -13.64
N TRP A 148 -9.51 6.36 -14.43
CA TRP A 148 -8.23 7.01 -14.18
C TRP A 148 -8.21 7.93 -12.96
N PHE A 149 -9.36 8.37 -12.43
CA PHE A 149 -9.45 9.14 -11.18
C PHE A 149 -9.56 8.26 -9.93
N ILE A 150 -9.89 6.97 -10.06
CA ILE A 150 -10.06 6.08 -8.90
C ILE A 150 -8.76 6.01 -8.09
N TYR A 151 -7.62 5.74 -8.74
CA TYR A 151 -6.34 5.60 -8.05
C TYR A 151 -5.88 6.88 -7.31
N PRO A 152 -5.89 8.08 -7.93
CA PRO A 152 -5.63 9.33 -7.23
C PRO A 152 -6.48 9.52 -5.96
N PHE A 153 -7.78 9.24 -6.05
CA PHE A 153 -8.70 9.39 -4.92
C PHE A 153 -8.46 8.34 -3.82
N GLN A 154 -7.93 7.16 -4.15
CA GLN A 154 -7.46 6.18 -3.15
C GLN A 154 -6.20 6.65 -2.43
N ILE A 155 -5.24 7.23 -3.15
CA ILE A 155 -3.98 7.72 -2.58
C ILE A 155 -4.20 8.93 -1.67
N LEU A 156 -5.20 9.76 -1.95
CA LEU A 156 -5.66 10.80 -1.04
C LEU A 156 -6.41 10.20 0.16
N ASN A 157 -5.66 9.70 1.14
CA ASN A 157 -6.20 9.07 2.34
C ASN A 157 -5.46 9.46 3.63
N LEU A 158 -6.10 9.21 4.78
CA LEU A 158 -5.55 9.56 6.09
C LEU A 158 -4.30 8.74 6.48
N PHE A 159 -4.13 7.52 5.94
CA PHE A 159 -2.95 6.70 6.20
C PHE A 159 -1.72 7.28 5.50
N GLU A 160 -1.86 7.76 4.27
CA GLU A 160 -0.81 8.46 3.53
C GLU A 160 -0.41 9.76 4.22
N LEU A 161 -1.39 10.54 4.70
CA LEU A 161 -1.12 11.75 5.49
C LEU A 161 -0.36 11.41 6.78
N ALA A 162 -0.81 10.39 7.52
CA ALA A 162 -0.12 9.93 8.73
C ALA A 162 1.30 9.44 8.42
N TYR A 163 1.49 8.79 7.27
CA TYR A 163 2.79 8.33 6.80
C TYR A 163 3.76 9.49 6.54
N ILE A 164 3.30 10.52 5.81
CA ILE A 164 4.09 11.75 5.52
C ILE A 164 4.49 12.45 6.83
N ILE A 165 3.55 12.63 7.77
CA ILE A 165 3.82 13.27 9.06
C ILE A 165 4.82 12.44 9.89
N ASN A 166 4.66 11.12 9.93
CA ASN A 166 5.54 10.22 10.68
C ASN A 166 6.96 10.22 10.11
N LEU A 167 7.11 10.15 8.78
CA LEU A 167 8.40 10.30 8.12
C LEU A 167 9.05 11.64 8.47
N GLY A 168 8.30 12.75 8.37
CA GLY A 168 8.81 14.09 8.68
C GLY A 168 9.30 14.20 10.13
N TYR A 169 8.52 13.68 11.08
CA TYR A 169 8.91 13.65 12.50
C TYR A 169 10.20 12.85 12.74
N GLN A 170 10.31 11.66 12.15
CA GLN A 170 11.50 10.82 12.34
C GLN A 170 12.74 11.35 11.61
N ILE A 171 12.57 11.97 10.43
CA ILE A 171 13.66 12.64 9.70
C ILE A 171 14.14 13.88 10.46
N GLY A 172 13.23 14.66 11.04
CA GLY A 172 13.59 15.80 11.89
C GLY A 172 14.48 15.37 13.06
N GLN A 173 14.14 14.25 13.72
CA GLN A 173 14.99 13.65 14.77
C GLN A 173 16.33 13.15 14.22
N LEU A 174 16.33 12.42 13.10
CA LEU A 174 17.56 11.88 12.52
C LEU A 174 18.56 12.97 12.14
N THR A 175 18.05 14.10 11.66
CA THR A 175 18.86 15.24 11.25
C THR A 175 19.14 16.22 12.39
N ASN A 176 18.79 15.90 13.64
CA ASN A 176 18.90 16.82 14.79
C ASN A 176 18.32 18.20 14.48
N THR A 177 17.15 18.24 13.85
CA THR A 177 16.41 19.46 13.54
C THR A 177 15.01 19.38 14.17
N ASN A 178 13.97 19.87 13.49
CA ASN A 178 12.59 19.85 13.96
C ASN A 178 11.68 19.16 12.92
N THR A 179 10.46 18.84 13.34
CA THR A 179 9.45 18.19 12.49
C THR A 179 9.14 19.02 11.24
N ASP A 180 9.14 20.35 11.31
CA ASP A 180 8.91 21.22 10.16
C ASP A 180 9.96 21.01 9.06
N LYS A 181 11.26 21.04 9.41
CA LYS A 181 12.34 20.74 8.46
C LYS A 181 12.23 19.32 7.90
N GLY A 182 11.89 18.34 8.74
CA GLY A 182 11.67 16.97 8.30
C GLY A 182 10.50 16.84 7.31
N ILE A 183 9.36 17.48 7.58
CA ILE A 183 8.20 17.51 6.69
C ILE A 183 8.55 18.19 5.36
N LYS A 184 9.32 19.29 5.39
CA LYS A 184 9.81 19.94 4.16
C LYS A 184 10.63 18.98 3.31
N ILE A 185 11.53 18.22 3.92
CA ILE A 185 12.33 17.21 3.22
C ILE A 185 11.42 16.15 2.58
N VAL A 186 10.46 15.58 3.34
CA VAL A 186 9.50 14.60 2.81
C VAL A 186 8.66 15.19 1.69
N GLY A 187 8.22 16.44 1.85
CA GLY A 187 7.49 17.22 0.86
C GLY A 187 8.27 17.33 -0.45
N TYR A 188 9.49 17.85 -0.41
CA TYR A 188 10.32 18.06 -1.61
C TYR A 188 10.89 16.78 -2.23
N SER A 189 10.78 15.63 -1.57
CA SER A 189 11.29 14.35 -2.08
C SER A 189 10.15 13.35 -2.32
N TYR A 190 9.73 12.65 -1.26
CA TYR A 190 8.72 11.60 -1.30
C TYR A 190 7.40 12.07 -1.92
N VAL A 191 6.84 13.21 -1.49
CA VAL A 191 5.55 13.67 -1.99
C VAL A 191 5.62 14.05 -3.47
N HIS A 192 6.71 14.69 -3.92
CA HIS A 192 6.90 14.99 -5.35
C HIS A 192 6.96 13.72 -6.20
N ILE A 193 7.66 12.69 -5.73
CA ILE A 193 7.75 11.42 -6.47
C ILE A 193 6.44 10.63 -6.40
N LEU A 194 5.71 10.70 -5.29
CA LEU A 194 4.36 10.15 -5.19
C LEU A 194 3.42 10.79 -6.21
N LEU A 195 3.48 12.11 -6.38
CA LEU A 195 2.69 12.82 -7.39
C LEU A 195 3.06 12.37 -8.82
N LEU A 196 4.35 12.26 -9.13
CA LEU A 196 4.80 11.73 -10.42
C LEU A 196 4.29 10.32 -10.68
N TRP A 197 4.34 9.45 -9.66
CA TRP A 197 3.81 8.09 -9.71
C TRP A 197 2.29 8.09 -9.97
N VAL A 198 1.53 8.91 -9.24
CA VAL A 198 0.08 9.03 -9.43
C VAL A 198 -0.26 9.48 -10.84
N VAL A 199 0.38 10.53 -11.36
CA VAL A 199 0.17 11.02 -12.74
C VAL A 199 0.50 9.94 -13.76
N THR A 200 1.57 9.17 -13.53
CA THR A 200 1.96 8.06 -14.40
C THR A 200 0.88 6.98 -14.44
N ILE A 201 0.33 6.58 -13.29
CA ILE A 201 -0.76 5.60 -13.23
C ILE A 201 -2.03 6.15 -13.88
N MET A 202 -2.37 7.42 -13.66
CA MET A 202 -3.51 8.06 -14.33
C MET A 202 -3.36 8.01 -15.85
N PHE A 203 -2.19 8.36 -16.38
CA PHE A 203 -1.90 8.33 -17.80
C PHE A 203 -2.04 6.91 -18.37
N PHE A 204 -1.42 5.92 -17.74
CA PHE A 204 -1.54 4.53 -18.20
C PHE A 204 -2.97 4.02 -18.13
N THR A 205 -3.69 4.32 -17.04
CA THR A 205 -5.07 3.88 -16.88
C THR A 205 -5.93 4.46 -17.99
N ARG A 206 -5.81 5.76 -18.30
CA ARG A 206 -6.59 6.40 -19.35
C ARG A 206 -6.29 5.87 -20.76
N ASN A 207 -5.04 5.52 -21.06
CA ASN A 207 -4.66 5.08 -22.41
C ASN A 207 -4.93 3.60 -22.66
N TYR A 208 -5.05 2.78 -21.61
CA TYR A 208 -5.22 1.33 -21.70
C TYR A 208 -6.54 0.81 -21.10
N SER A 209 -7.42 1.69 -20.63
CA SER A 209 -8.81 1.38 -20.28
C SER A 209 -9.72 1.43 -21.50
#